data_AF-A0A7V5KTD8-F1
#
_entry.id   AF-A0A7V5KTD8-F1
#
_cell.length_a   1.000
_cell.length_b   1.000
_cell.length_c   1.000
_cell.angle_alpha   90.00
_cell.angle_beta   90.00
_cell.angle_gamma   90.00
#
_symmetry.space_group_name_H-M   'P 1'
#
loop_
_entity.id
_entity.type
_entity.pdbx_description
1 polymer ?
#
loop_
_entity_poly.entity_id
_entity_poly.type
_entity_poly.pdbx_seq_one_letter_code
_entity_poly.pdbx_strand_id
1 'polypeptide(L)' 'MRSDTVDLYYFSGTGNTLLVVKKMRAEFERSGITVHLHRIENSNPKNISG' A
#
# COMPACT_ATOMS: atom_id res chain seq x y z
N MET A 1 8.65 -15.52 -13.35
CA MET A 1 8.89 -14.74 -12.12
C MET A 1 7.53 -14.42 -11.54
N ARG A 2 7.19 -14.88 -10.33
CA ARG A 2 5.96 -14.42 -9.66
C ARG A 2 6.20 -12.95 -9.33
N SER A 3 5.46 -12.04 -9.96
CA SER A 3 5.38 -10.67 -9.45
C SER A 3 4.52 -10.72 -8.20
N ASP A 4 5.15 -10.77 -7.04
CA ASP A 4 4.44 -10.62 -5.79
C ASP A 4 3.89 -9.19 -5.75
N THR A 5 2.57 -9.09 -5.56
CA THR A 5 1.83 -7.83 -5.50
C THR A 5 1.36 -7.62 -4.07
N VAL A 6 1.55 -6.42 -3.53
CA VAL A 6 1.15 -6.05 -2.18
C VAL A 6 0.16 -4.88 -2.25
N ASP A 7 -1.03 -5.07 -1.71
CA ASP A 7 -1.98 -4.00 -1.47
C ASP A 7 -1.79 -3.44 -0.05
N LEU A 8 -1.32 -2.19 0.03
CA LEU A 8 -1.01 -1.48 1.27
C LEU A 8 -2.14 -0.48 1.58
N TYR A 9 -2.95 -0.83 2.57
CA TYR A 9 -4.05 0.01 3.06
C TYR A 9 -3.58 0.88 4.22
N TYR A 10 -3.88 2.18 4.17
CA TYR A 10 -3.43 3.12 5.19
C TYR A 10 -4.47 4.20 5.51
N PHE A 11 -4.38 4.73 6.72
CA PHE A 11 -5.07 5.95 7.15
C PHE A 11 -4.04 7.04 7.45
N SER A 12 -4.39 8.30 7.19
CA SER A 12 -3.53 9.43 7.52
C SER A 12 -4.36 10.71 7.68
N GLY A 13 -4.41 11.26 8.90
CA GLY A 13 -5.06 12.55 9.15
C GLY A 13 -4.24 13.74 8.64
N THR A 14 -3.02 13.91 9.14
CA THR A 14 -2.16 15.08 8.84
C THR A 14 -1.03 14.83 7.84
N GLY A 15 -0.88 13.59 7.35
CA GLY A 15 0.07 13.25 6.27
C GLY A 15 1.33 12.50 6.72
N ASN A 16 1.59 12.36 8.02
CA ASN A 16 2.79 11.66 8.49
C ASN A 16 2.80 10.19 8.05
N THR A 17 1.69 9.47 8.21
CA THR A 17 1.56 8.08 7.76
C THR A 17 1.69 7.97 6.24
N LEU A 18 1.21 8.97 5.49
CA LEU A 18 1.36 9.02 4.03
C LEU A 18 2.85 9.04 3.62
N LEU A 19 3.70 9.75 4.36
CA LEU A 19 5.15 9.77 4.09
C LEU A 19 5.79 8.40 4.34
N VAL A 20 5.40 7.74 5.44
CA VAL A 20 5.89 6.40 5.79
C VAL A 20 5.50 5.37 4.72
N VAL A 21 4.23 5.29 4.32
CA VAL A 21 3.77 4.28 3.35
C VAL A 21 4.34 4.51 1.95
N LYS A 22 4.62 5.76 1.57
CA LYS A 22 5.36 6.08 0.33
C LYS A 22 6.78 5.55 0.38
N LYS A 23 7.47 5.70 1.52
CA LYS A 23 8.82 5.15 1.69
C LYS A 23 8.82 3.62 1.67
N MET A 24 7.84 2.98 2.31
CA MET A 24 7.67 1.53 2.24
C MET A 24 7.44 1.04 0.81
N ARG A 25 6.51 1.65 0.08
CA ARG A 25 6.29 1.38 -1.35
C ARG A 25 7.59 1.43 -2.15
N ALA A 26 8.37 2.49 -1.97
CA ALA A 26 9.62 2.66 -2.70
C ALA A 26 10.63 1.53 -2.41
N GLU A 27 10.76 1.08 -1.16
CA GLU A 27 11.66 -0.04 -0.85
C GLU A 27 11.16 -1.38 -1.39
N PHE A 28 9.85 -1.64 -1.36
CA PHE A 28 9.28 -2.85 -1.97
C PHE A 28 9.44 -2.87 -3.50
N GLU A 29 9.16 -1.75 -4.17
CA GLU A 29 9.33 -1.62 -5.62
C GLU A 29 10.80 -1.79 -6.03
N ARG A 30 11.76 -1.32 -5.21
CA ARG A 30 13.20 -1.58 -5.42
C ARG A 30 13.56 -3.07 -5.33
N SER A 31 12.81 -3.86 -4.57
CA SER A 31 12.95 -5.32 -4.49
C SER A 31 12.17 -6.07 -5.58
N GLY A 32 11.54 -5.37 -6.53
CA GLY A 32 10.77 -5.97 -7.62
C GLY A 32 9.34 -6.36 -7.24
N ILE A 33 8.85 -5.91 -6.08
CA ILE A 33 7.49 -6.15 -5.59
C ILE A 33 6.60 -5.00 -6.06
N THR A 34 5.47 -5.31 -6.69
CA THR A 34 4.50 -4.28 -7.09
C THR A 34 3.65 -3.89 -5.88
N VAL A 35 3.53 -2.59 -5.60
CA VAL A 35 2.76 -2.11 -4.44
C VAL A 35 1.67 -1.15 -4.86
N HIS A 36 0.44 -1.45 -4.46
CA HIS A 36 -0.69 -0.52 -4.57
C HIS A 36 -0.95 0.14 -3.21
N LEU A 37 -1.14 1.45 -3.20
CA LEU A 37 -1.48 2.19 -1.98
C LEU A 37 -2.96 2.57 -1.99
N HIS A 38 -3.68 2.17 -0.96
CA HIS A 38 -5.11 2.44 -0.81
C HIS A 38 -5.37 3.23 0.47
N ARG A 39 -6.07 4.36 0.37
CA ARG A 39 -6.63 5.00 1.57
C ARG A 39 -7.75 4.13 2.09
N ILE A 40 -7.64 3.68 3.33
CA ILE A 40 -8.61 2.76 3.93
C ILE A 40 -10.00 3.39 4.03
N GLU A 41 -10.08 4.71 4.20
CA GLU A 41 -11.32 5.50 4.23
C GLU A 41 -12.13 5.39 2.94
N ASN A 42 -11.45 5.16 1.81
CA ASN A 42 -12.07 5.04 0.48
C ASN A 42 -12.20 3.58 0.04
N SER A 43 -11.82 2.63 0.90
CA SER A 43 -11.75 1.21 0.56
C SER A 43 -13.02 0.49 1.03
N ASN A 44 -13.57 -0.38 0.18
CA ASN A 44 -14.66 -1.28 0.58
C ASN A 44 -14.05 -2.59 1.13
N PRO A 45 -14.27 -2.93 2.42
CA PRO A 45 -13.73 -4.15 3.01
C PRO A 45 -14.14 -5.43 2.27
N LYS A 46 -15.31 -5.42 1.61
CA LYS A 46 -15.80 -6.56 0.82
C LYS A 46 -14.97 -6.87 -0.42
N ASN A 47 -14.10 -5.95 -0.84
CA ASN A 47 -13.24 -6.12 -2.01
C ASN A 47 -11.82 -6.59 -1.64
N ILE A 48 -11.54 -6.83 -0.35
CA ILE A 48 -10.23 -7.29 0.13
C ILE A 48 -10.28 -8.83 0.18
N SER A 49 -9.43 -9.49 -0.62
CA SER A 49 -9.30 -10.94 -0.66
C SER A 49 -8.05 -11.36 0.13
N GLY A 50 -8.16 -12.37 1.00
CA GLY A 50 -7.06 -12.94 1.78
C GLY A 50 -6.53 -14.24 1.22
#